data_AF-A0A7X0SN14-F1
#
_entry.id   AF-A0A7X0SN14-F1
#
_cell.length_a   1.000
_cell.length_b   1.000
_cell.length_c   1.000
_cell.angle_alpha   90.00
_cell.angle_beta   90.00
_cell.angle_gamma   90.00
#
_symmetry.space_group_name_H-M   'P 1'
#
loop_
_entity.id
_entity.type
_entity.pdbx_description
1 polymer ?
#
loop_
_entity_poly.entity_id
_entity_poly.type
_entity_poly.pdbx_seq_one_letter_code
_entity_poly.pdbx_strand_id
1 'polypeptide(L)'
;MARRGRPPKYDEQDKAKLVEEFERYIETEDVPIVAEFAASHGLWKSYFYDNAEFANLVKRAASKKESALERGALKGTLNPTMAVFSLKQLGWRDKPDGDADLKTLVKLLSSGAGFTPEQIEAILKAGGSE
;
A
#
# COMPACT_ATOMS: atom_id res chain seq x y z
N MET A 1 -17.03 27.31 -13.30
CA MET A 1 -16.85 25.86 -13.13
C MET A 1 -17.56 25.44 -11.84
N ALA A 2 -18.66 24.69 -11.94
CA ALA A 2 -19.45 24.31 -10.77
C ALA A 2 -18.69 23.27 -9.92
N ARG A 3 -18.52 23.56 -8.62
CA ARG A 3 -17.96 22.63 -7.63
C ARG A 3 -18.93 21.47 -7.44
N ARG A 4 -18.73 20.37 -8.17
CA ARG A 4 -19.40 19.07 -7.92
C ARG A 4 -18.82 18.45 -6.63
N GLY A 5 -19.18 19.04 -5.48
CA GLY A 5 -18.64 18.65 -4.17
C GLY A 5 -19.36 17.49 -3.50
N ARG A 6 -20.55 17.10 -3.96
CA ARG A 6 -21.28 15.95 -3.41
C ARG A 6 -21.29 14.80 -4.43
N PRO A 7 -20.74 13.63 -4.09
CA PRO A 7 -20.89 12.44 -4.91
C PRO A 7 -22.39 12.17 -5.19
N PRO A 8 -22.75 11.74 -6.41
CA PRO A 8 -24.10 11.28 -6.69
C PRO A 8 -24.52 10.22 -5.67
N LYS A 9 -25.74 10.34 -5.15
CA LYS A 9 -26.29 9.34 -4.25
C LYS A 9 -26.78 8.19 -5.13
N TYR A 10 -25.97 7.14 -5.27
CA TYR A 10 -26.38 5.94 -5.99
C TYR A 10 -27.50 5.25 -5.23
N ASP A 11 -28.50 4.79 -5.96
CA ASP A 11 -29.48 3.86 -5.42
C ASP A 11 -28.85 2.46 -5.26
N GLU A 12 -29.56 1.56 -4.58
CA GLU A 12 -29.07 0.20 -4.35
C GLU A 12 -28.91 -0.62 -5.64
N GLN A 13 -29.65 -0.30 -6.70
CA GLN A 13 -29.56 -1.00 -7.98
C GLN A 13 -28.31 -0.58 -8.76
N ASP A 14 -27.97 0.70 -8.74
CA ASP A 14 -26.78 1.23 -9.39
C ASP A 14 -25.51 0.81 -8.64
N LYS A 15 -25.57 0.68 -7.32
CA LYS A 15 -24.47 0.07 -6.55
C LYS A 15 -24.23 -1.38 -6.94
N ALA A 16 -25.29 -2.19 -7.07
CA ALA A 16 -25.16 -3.59 -7.47
C ALA A 16 -24.53 -3.72 -8.87
N LYS A 17 -24.94 -2.88 -9.82
CA LYS A 17 -24.29 -2.81 -11.14
C LYS A 17 -22.82 -2.44 -11.04
N LEU A 18 -22.48 -1.42 -10.24
CA LEU A 18 -21.11 -0.98 -10.06
C LEU A 18 -20.23 -2.06 -9.42
N VAL A 19 -20.79 -2.88 -8.53
CA VAL A 19 -20.12 -4.06 -7.96
C VAL A 19 -19.79 -5.08 -9.05
N GLU A 20 -20.77 -5.44 -9.88
CA GLU A 20 -20.58 -6.39 -10.99
C GLU A 20 -19.57 -5.87 -12.03
N GLU A 21 -19.65 -4.59 -12.37
CA GLU A 21 -18.72 -3.94 -13.30
C GLU A 21 -17.30 -3.91 -12.72
N PHE A 22 -17.16 -3.62 -11.43
CA PHE A 22 -15.85 -3.60 -10.79
C PHE A 22 -15.25 -5.00 -10.65
N GLU A 23 -16.07 -6.00 -10.34
CA GLU A 23 -15.64 -7.40 -10.33
C GLU A 23 -15.15 -7.84 -11.71
N ARG A 24 -15.91 -7.54 -12.77
CA ARG A 24 -15.50 -7.81 -14.15
C ARG A 24 -14.19 -7.11 -14.51
N TYR A 25 -14.05 -5.84 -14.15
CA TYR A 25 -12.81 -5.09 -14.37
C TYR A 25 -11.61 -5.75 -13.69
N ILE A 26 -11.77 -6.21 -12.44
CA ILE A 26 -10.72 -6.93 -11.72
C ILE A 26 -10.36 -8.24 -12.41
N GLU A 27 -11.31 -8.94 -13.04
CA GLU A 27 -11.04 -10.19 -13.75
C GLU A 27 -10.31 -9.97 -15.07
N THR A 28 -10.71 -8.97 -15.85
CA THR A 28 -10.19 -8.71 -17.20
C THR A 28 -8.87 -7.96 -17.19
N GLU A 29 -8.66 -7.04 -16.25
CA GLU A 29 -7.49 -6.17 -16.23
C GLU A 29 -6.30 -6.87 -15.56
N ASP A 30 -5.13 -6.85 -16.19
CA ASP A 30 -3.93 -7.49 -15.63
C ASP A 30 -3.44 -6.75 -14.38
N VAL A 31 -3.49 -5.42 -14.40
CA VAL A 31 -3.05 -4.55 -13.31
C VAL A 31 -4.22 -3.64 -12.91
N PRO A 32 -5.21 -4.14 -12.15
CA PRO A 32 -6.39 -3.36 -11.83
C PRO A 32 -6.04 -2.16 -10.93
N ILE A 33 -6.54 -0.97 -11.29
CA ILE A 33 -6.31 0.28 -10.55
C ILE A 33 -7.65 0.88 -10.12
N VAL A 34 -7.92 0.86 -8.80
CA VAL A 34 -9.17 1.42 -8.24
C VAL A 34 -9.42 2.86 -8.66
N ALA A 35 -8.36 3.68 -8.75
CA ALA A 35 -8.48 5.08 -9.15
C ALA A 35 -8.86 5.25 -10.62
N GLU A 36 -8.42 4.33 -11.50
CA GLU A 36 -8.77 4.33 -12.92
C GLU A 36 -10.23 3.95 -13.11
N PHE A 37 -10.66 2.86 -12.44
CA PHE A 37 -12.05 2.44 -12.43
C PHE A 37 -12.98 3.54 -11.86
N ALA A 38 -12.56 4.21 -10.79
CA ALA A 38 -13.31 5.33 -10.23
C ALA A 38 -13.43 6.48 -11.24
N ALA A 39 -12.32 6.85 -11.91
CA ALA A 39 -12.32 7.92 -12.90
C ALA A 39 -13.23 7.62 -14.10
N SER A 40 -13.27 6.37 -14.59
CA SER A 40 -14.14 5.99 -15.71
C SER A 40 -15.63 6.10 -15.39
N HIS A 41 -16.01 5.96 -14.12
CA HIS A 41 -17.39 6.12 -13.63
C HIS A 41 -17.67 7.54 -13.08
N GLY A 42 -16.72 8.47 -13.19
CA GLY A 42 -16.87 9.84 -12.69
C GLY A 42 -16.90 9.93 -11.16
N LEU A 43 -16.26 8.98 -10.48
CA LEU A 43 -16.21 8.85 -9.03
C LEU A 43 -14.84 9.12 -8.45
N TRP A 44 -14.83 9.52 -7.18
CA TRP A 44 -13.61 9.60 -6.40
C TRP A 44 -13.25 8.22 -5.89
N LYS A 45 -11.95 7.87 -5.94
CA LYS A 45 -11.47 6.58 -5.44
C LYS A 45 -11.92 6.28 -4.00
N SER A 46 -12.03 7.31 -3.15
CA SER A 46 -12.47 7.18 -1.76
C SER A 46 -13.82 6.50 -1.62
N TYR A 47 -14.73 6.72 -2.57
CA TYR A 47 -16.05 6.06 -2.58
C TYR A 47 -15.94 4.53 -2.44
N PHE A 48 -14.99 3.90 -3.12
CA PHE A 48 -14.80 2.45 -3.07
C PHE A 48 -14.17 1.96 -1.75
N TYR A 49 -13.43 2.83 -1.05
CA TYR A 49 -12.86 2.52 0.26
C TYR A 49 -13.85 2.79 1.40
N ASP A 50 -14.76 3.76 1.23
CA ASP A 50 -15.71 4.19 2.24
C ASP A 50 -16.96 3.28 2.31
N ASN A 51 -17.28 2.54 1.24
CA ASN A 51 -18.45 1.68 1.14
C ASN A 51 -18.09 0.19 1.35
N ALA A 52 -18.77 -0.47 2.28
CA ALA A 52 -18.46 -1.83 2.72
C ALA A 52 -18.67 -2.87 1.61
N GLU A 53 -19.60 -2.63 0.70
CA GLU A 53 -19.95 -3.48 -0.43
C GLU A 53 -18.73 -3.71 -1.36
N PHE A 54 -17.84 -2.72 -1.45
CA PHE A 54 -16.65 -2.78 -2.29
C PHE A 54 -15.39 -3.23 -1.54
N ALA A 55 -15.44 -3.36 -0.21
CA ALA A 55 -14.25 -3.63 0.60
C ALA A 55 -13.53 -4.93 0.20
N ASN A 56 -14.29 -5.97 -0.15
CA ASN A 56 -13.71 -7.22 -0.66
C ASN A 56 -13.11 -7.03 -2.06
N LEU A 57 -13.82 -6.37 -2.97
CA LEU A 57 -13.36 -6.12 -4.34
C LEU A 57 -12.08 -5.27 -4.36
N VAL A 58 -11.99 -4.24 -3.51
CA VAL A 58 -10.78 -3.42 -3.37
C VAL A 58 -9.59 -4.26 -2.91
N LYS A 59 -9.78 -5.17 -1.96
CA LYS A 59 -8.71 -6.09 -1.51
C LYS A 59 -8.30 -7.05 -2.62
N ARG A 60 -9.27 -7.63 -3.35
CA ARG A 60 -8.99 -8.50 -4.50
C ARG A 60 -8.21 -7.75 -5.60
N ALA A 61 -8.60 -6.52 -5.91
CA ALA A 61 -7.91 -5.67 -6.87
C ALA A 61 -6.46 -5.41 -6.42
N ALA A 62 -6.26 -5.05 -5.16
CA ALA A 62 -4.93 -4.83 -4.59
C ALA A 62 -4.05 -6.09 -4.69
N SER A 63 -4.54 -7.26 -4.24
CA SER A 63 -3.77 -8.50 -4.31
C SER A 63 -3.47 -8.96 -5.73
N LYS A 64 -4.40 -8.79 -6.68
CA LYS A 64 -4.14 -9.09 -8.10
C LYS A 64 -3.04 -8.17 -8.64
N LYS A 65 -3.15 -6.87 -8.36
CA LYS A 65 -2.14 -5.87 -8.75
C LYS A 65 -0.77 -6.20 -8.16
N GLU A 66 -0.67 -6.56 -6.88
CA GLU A 66 0.59 -6.99 -6.25
C GLU A 66 1.24 -8.13 -7.02
N SER A 67 0.49 -9.21 -7.26
CA SER A 67 1.00 -10.38 -7.99
C SER A 67 1.44 -10.04 -9.41
N ALA A 68 0.67 -9.21 -10.12
CA ALA A 68 0.99 -8.79 -11.48
C ALA A 68 2.27 -7.95 -11.53
N LEU A 69 2.44 -7.01 -10.59
CA LEU A 69 3.63 -6.16 -10.48
C LEU A 69 4.88 -6.97 -10.17
N GLU A 70 4.81 -7.88 -9.20
CA GLU A 70 5.93 -8.76 -8.85
C GLU A 70 6.33 -9.66 -10.00
N ARG A 71 5.36 -10.38 -10.57
CA ARG A 71 5.61 -11.28 -11.70
C ARG A 71 6.15 -10.54 -12.91
N GLY A 72 5.62 -9.37 -13.22
CA GLY A 72 6.05 -8.56 -14.35
C GLY A 72 7.46 -8.00 -14.16
N ALA A 73 7.80 -7.57 -12.94
CA ALA A 73 9.16 -7.13 -12.61
C ALA A 73 10.17 -8.29 -12.70
N LEU A 74 9.82 -9.47 -12.15
CA LEU A 74 10.68 -10.67 -12.21
C LEU A 74 10.92 -11.15 -13.64
N LYS A 75 9.92 -11.04 -14.51
CA LYS A 75 10.03 -11.40 -15.93
C LYS A 75 10.73 -10.34 -16.78
N GLY A 76 11.06 -9.18 -16.22
CA GLY A 76 11.61 -8.04 -16.96
C GLY A 76 10.61 -7.36 -17.90
N THR A 77 9.32 -7.66 -17.80
CA THR A 77 8.26 -7.05 -18.63
C THR A 77 7.76 -5.73 -18.05
N LEU A 78 7.97 -5.50 -16.76
CA LEU A 78 7.69 -4.23 -16.09
C LEU A 78 8.99 -3.61 -15.57
N ASN A 79 9.06 -2.28 -15.59
CA ASN A 79 10.16 -1.56 -14.98
C ASN A 79 10.18 -1.83 -13.46
N PRO A 80 11.26 -2.40 -12.90
CA PRO A 80 11.32 -2.76 -11.49
C PRO A 80 11.11 -1.57 -10.55
N THR A 81 11.66 -0.40 -10.88
CA THR A 81 11.48 0.83 -10.08
C THR A 81 10.02 1.25 -10.02
N MET A 82 9.30 1.19 -11.14
CA MET A 82 7.87 1.49 -11.17
C MET A 82 7.02 0.44 -10.44
N ALA A 83 7.44 -0.83 -10.49
CA ALA A 83 6.79 -1.90 -9.75
C ALA A 83 6.94 -1.68 -8.23
N VAL A 84 8.16 -1.42 -7.76
CA VAL A 84 8.45 -1.09 -6.35
C VAL A 84 7.69 0.16 -5.89
N PHE A 85 7.70 1.23 -6.69
CA PHE A 85 6.92 2.43 -6.37
C PHE A 85 5.43 2.11 -6.21
N SER A 86 4.88 1.30 -7.11
CA SER A 86 3.47 0.91 -7.08
C SER A 86 3.13 0.02 -5.88
N LEU A 87 4.00 -0.94 -5.53
CA LEU A 87 3.85 -1.78 -4.33
C LEU A 87 3.89 -0.94 -3.05
N LYS A 88 4.75 0.07 -2.99
CA LYS A 88 4.78 1.00 -1.84
C LYS A 88 3.46 1.76 -1.65
N GLN A 89 2.77 2.13 -2.73
CA GLN A 89 1.44 2.73 -2.64
C GLN A 89 0.38 1.77 -2.09
N LEU A 90 0.61 0.46 -2.17
CA LEU A 90 -0.25 -0.59 -1.60
C LEU A 90 0.09 -0.90 -0.13
N GLY A 91 1.10 -0.23 0.44
CA GLY A 91 1.49 -0.36 1.84
C GLY A 91 2.79 -1.12 2.08
N TRP A 92 3.46 -1.58 1.01
CA TRP A 92 4.79 -2.18 1.14
C TRP A 92 5.79 -1.14 1.64
N ARG A 93 6.71 -1.58 2.49
CA ARG A 93 7.75 -0.72 3.05
C ARG A 93 9.06 -1.46 2.97
N ASP A 94 10.10 -0.73 2.60
CA ASP A 94 11.45 -1.20 2.78
C ASP A 94 11.70 -1.27 4.29
N LYS A 95 12.32 -2.36 4.75
CA LYS A 95 12.86 -2.43 6.11
C LYS A 95 14.34 -2.05 6.00
N PRO A 96 14.73 -0.82 6.39
CA PRO A 96 16.14 -0.52 6.57
C PRO A 96 16.64 -1.30 7.80
N ASP A 97 17.76 -2.02 7.64
CA ASP A 97 18.32 -2.88 8.69
C ASP A 97 18.73 -2.10 9.97
N GLY A 98 18.81 -0.77 9.94
CA GLY A 98 19.27 0.08 11.06
C GLY A 98 18.21 0.61 12.04
N ASP A 99 16.91 0.39 11.81
CA ASP A 99 15.85 1.05 12.60
C ASP A 99 15.57 0.38 13.96
N ALA A 100 15.96 -0.89 14.11
CA ALA A 100 15.86 -1.63 15.36
C ALA A 100 16.90 -1.15 16.40
N ASP A 101 18.04 -0.64 15.91
CA ASP A 101 19.18 -0.29 16.77
C ASP A 101 19.00 1.09 17.43
N LEU A 102 18.47 2.07 16.68
CA LEU A 102 18.27 3.44 17.19
C LEU A 102 17.21 3.53 18.28
N LYS A 103 16.11 2.78 18.19
CA LYS A 103 15.07 2.76 19.24
C LYS A 103 15.58 2.13 20.53
N THR A 104 16.46 1.14 20.42
CA THR A 104 17.10 0.46 21.56
C THR A 104 18.07 1.41 22.25
N LEU A 105 18.90 2.12 21.48
CA LEU A 105 19.83 3.14 21.99
C LEU A 105 19.10 4.32 22.65
N VAL A 106 18.04 4.85 22.04
CA VAL A 106 17.25 5.95 22.61
C VAL A 106 16.59 5.53 23.93
N LYS A 107 16.08 4.30 24.02
CA LYS A 107 15.50 3.77 25.26
C LYS A 107 16.54 3.60 26.37
N LEU A 108 17.76 3.19 26.02
CA LEU A 108 18.89 3.01 26.95
C LEU A 108 19.45 4.35 27.43
N LEU A 109 19.52 5.37 26.57
CA LEU A 109 19.95 6.71 26.96
C LEU A 109 18.89 7.44 27.80
N SER A 110 17.61 7.19 27.51
CA SER A 110 16.47 7.77 28.25
C SER A 110 16.26 7.15 29.63
N SER A 111 16.82 5.97 29.90
CA SER A 111 16.74 5.32 31.22
C SER A 111 17.79 5.84 32.22
N GLY A 112 18.60 6.83 31.84
CA GLY A 112 19.57 7.49 32.74
C GLY A 112 20.78 6.63 33.11
N ALA A 113 20.94 5.46 32.47
CA ALA A 113 22.15 4.66 32.59
C ALA A 113 23.27 5.33 31.80
N GLY A 114 24.27 5.89 32.49
CA GLY A 114 25.48 6.39 31.86
C GLY A 114 26.28 5.23 31.30
N PHE A 115 26.24 5.03 29.99
CA PHE A 115 27.06 4.03 29.30
C PHE A 115 28.41 4.64 28.92
N THR A 116 29.49 3.87 29.08
CA THR A 116 30.80 4.28 28.57
C THR A 116 30.86 4.12 27.05
N PRO A 117 31.73 4.87 26.35
CA PRO A 117 31.92 4.72 24.91
C PRO A 117 32.20 3.27 24.48
N GLU A 118 32.91 2.46 25.28
CA GLU A 118 33.19 1.06 24.93
C GLU A 118 31.94 0.17 24.99
N GLN A 119 31.01 0.45 25.91
CA GLN A 119 29.75 -0.29 26.02
C GLN A 119 28.82 0.01 24.84
N ILE A 120 28.83 1.25 24.35
CA ILE A 120 28.09 1.65 23.14
C ILE A 120 28.67 0.94 21.92
N GLU A 121 30.01 0.87 21.79
CA GLU A 121 30.68 0.21 20.68
C GLU A 121 30.43 -1.31 20.66
N ALA A 122 30.39 -1.95 21.84
CA ALA A 122 30.09 -3.38 21.96
C ALA A 122 28.65 -3.73 21.54
N ILE A 123 27.68 -2.87 21.86
CA ILE A 123 26.27 -3.05 21.46
C ILE A 123 26.12 -2.90 19.95
N LEU A 124 26.72 -1.88 19.35
CA LEU A 124 26.71 -1.66 17.89
C LEU A 124 27.34 -2.81 17.11
N LYS A 125 28.38 -3.46 17.67
CA LYS A 125 29.01 -4.64 17.06
C LYS A 125 28.17 -5.92 17.22
N ALA A 126 27.44 -6.07 18.33
CA ALA A 126 26.58 -7.23 18.57
C ALA A 126 25.28 -7.19 17.75
N GLY A 127 24.74 -5.99 17.45
CA GLY A 127 23.57 -5.81 16.60
C GLY A 127 23.82 -5.94 15.08
N GLY A 128 25.08 -5.94 14.65
CA GLY A 128 25.50 -5.99 13.24
C GLY A 128 26.05 -7.35 12.79
N SER A 129 25.73 -8.45 13.47
CA SER A 129 26.16 -9.81 13.10
C SER A 129 25.00 -10.80 13.14
N GLU A 130 24.04 -10.64 12.22
CA GLU A 130 23.27 -11.73 11.60
C GLU A 130 22.96 -11.38 10.14
#